data_AF-A0A7C1GWT6-F1
#
_entry.id   AF-A0A7C1GWT6-F1
#
_cell.length_a   1.000
_cell.length_b   1.000
_cell.length_c   1.000
_cell.angle_alpha   90.00
_cell.angle_beta   90.00
_cell.angle_gamma   90.00
#
_symmetry.space_group_name_H-M   'P 1'
#
loop_
_entity.id
_entity.type
_entity.pdbx_description
1 polymer ?
#
loop_
_entity_poly.entity_id
_entity_poly.type
_entity_poly.pdbx_seq_one_letter_code
_entity_poly.pdbx_strand_id
1 'polypeptide(L)'
;MIYRKTSAVIGVFLLLTRVCLAQLQSPASFLGFEPGDAQKLADMHQIVDYFYLLDENSDRVMVKEIGKTTEGNPFIVATISSAGNLCNLDRYKNYQQLLADPRKITAEQADAIVNQGKTVVMINCSLH
;
A
#
# COMPACT_ATOMS: atom_id res chain seq x y z
N MET A 1 -14.34 -31.73 -64.55
CA MET A 1 -15.21 -32.55 -63.69
C MET A 1 -14.81 -32.33 -62.23
N ILE A 2 -15.49 -31.37 -61.58
CA ILE A 2 -15.81 -31.20 -60.14
C ILE A 2 -14.80 -31.62 -59.03
N TYR A 3 -14.26 -30.63 -58.29
CA TYR A 3 -14.00 -30.67 -56.83
C TYR A 3 -13.81 -29.23 -56.30
N ARG A 4 -14.86 -28.47 -55.94
CA ARG A 4 -15.58 -28.32 -54.65
C ARG A 4 -14.77 -27.64 -53.51
N LYS A 5 -15.20 -26.40 -53.20
CA LYS A 5 -14.95 -25.47 -52.06
C LYS A 5 -14.38 -26.05 -50.75
N THR A 6 -13.56 -25.26 -50.03
CA THR A 6 -13.81 -24.80 -48.63
C THR A 6 -12.81 -23.74 -48.14
N SER A 7 -13.37 -22.71 -47.50
CA SER A 7 -12.77 -21.52 -46.91
C SER A 7 -12.14 -21.73 -45.53
N ALA A 8 -11.26 -20.79 -45.13
CA ALA A 8 -10.97 -20.32 -43.75
C ALA A 8 -10.44 -21.39 -42.75
N VAL A 9 -9.51 -21.12 -41.84
CA VAL A 9 -9.69 -20.29 -40.65
C VAL A 9 -8.30 -19.88 -40.14
N ILE A 10 -7.99 -18.58 -40.14
CA ILE A 10 -6.90 -18.02 -39.33
C ILE A 10 -7.47 -17.87 -37.92
N GLY A 11 -7.10 -18.77 -37.02
CA GLY A 11 -7.50 -18.72 -35.62
C GLY A 11 -6.77 -17.60 -34.90
N VAL A 12 -7.45 -16.48 -34.67
CA VAL A 12 -7.01 -15.45 -33.71
C VAL A 12 -7.27 -15.99 -32.31
N PHE A 13 -6.21 -16.46 -31.64
CA PHE A 13 -6.28 -16.88 -30.24
C PHE A 13 -6.22 -15.62 -29.35
N LEU A 14 -7.38 -15.02 -29.12
CA LEU A 14 -7.55 -13.93 -28.16
C LEU A 14 -7.38 -14.49 -26.75
N LEU A 15 -6.16 -14.41 -26.20
CA LEU A 15 -5.88 -14.61 -24.79
C LEU A 15 -6.59 -13.49 -24.00
N LEU A 16 -7.84 -13.74 -23.63
CA LEU A 16 -8.53 -12.99 -22.60
C LEU A 16 -7.89 -13.36 -21.26
N THR A 17 -6.79 -12.68 -20.91
CA THR A 17 -6.29 -12.69 -19.54
C THR A 17 -7.36 -12.02 -18.68
N ARG A 18 -8.14 -12.85 -17.98
CA ARG A 18 -8.97 -12.35 -16.87
C ARG A 18 -8.01 -11.83 -15.80
N VAL A 19 -7.83 -10.53 -15.74
CA VAL A 19 -7.33 -9.88 -14.52
C VAL A 19 -8.45 -10.03 -13.49
N CYS A 20 -8.41 -11.12 -12.73
CA CYS A 20 -9.20 -11.23 -11.52
C CYS A 20 -8.52 -10.30 -10.51
N LEU A 21 -9.09 -9.13 -10.25
CA LEU A 21 -8.74 -8.35 -9.06
C LEU A 21 -9.16 -9.20 -7.87
N ALA A 22 -8.24 -10.01 -7.33
CA ALA A 22 -8.47 -10.72 -6.10
C ALA A 22 -8.79 -9.68 -5.03
N GLN A 23 -9.97 -9.78 -4.43
CA GLN A 23 -10.35 -8.90 -3.34
C GLN A 23 -9.40 -9.17 -2.16
N LEU A 24 -8.73 -8.13 -1.67
CA LEU A 24 -7.89 -8.22 -0.49
C LEU A 24 -8.65 -8.85 0.67
N GLN A 25 -8.00 -9.78 1.36
CA GLN A 25 -8.57 -10.42 2.54
C GLN A 25 -8.85 -9.35 3.60
N SER A 26 -10.06 -9.36 4.17
CA SER A 26 -10.40 -8.43 5.25
C SER A 26 -9.69 -8.81 6.55
N PRO A 27 -9.51 -7.86 7.50
CA PRO A 27 -8.90 -8.17 8.79
C PRO A 27 -9.69 -9.27 9.53
N ALA A 28 -11.02 -9.22 9.48
CA ALA A 28 -11.85 -10.21 10.16
C ALA A 28 -11.70 -11.62 9.58
N SER A 29 -11.60 -11.73 8.25
CA SER A 29 -11.35 -13.02 7.59
C SER A 29 -9.95 -13.55 7.86
N PHE A 30 -8.96 -12.69 8.05
CA PHE A 30 -7.59 -13.10 8.39
C PHE A 30 -7.46 -13.51 9.86
N LEU A 31 -8.03 -12.73 10.77
CA LEU A 31 -7.95 -12.94 12.21
C LEU A 31 -8.92 -14.03 12.72
N GLY A 32 -9.99 -14.32 11.98
CA GLY A 32 -11.05 -15.22 12.42
C GLY A 32 -12.04 -14.60 13.42
N PHE A 33 -11.96 -13.28 13.62
CA PHE A 33 -12.86 -12.49 14.46
C PHE A 33 -12.86 -11.03 14.05
N GLU A 34 -13.90 -10.27 14.43
CA GLU A 34 -13.98 -8.85 14.11
C GLU A 34 -13.04 -8.03 15.03
N PRO A 35 -12.15 -7.17 14.49
CA PRO A 35 -11.39 -6.24 15.32
C PRO A 35 -12.31 -5.42 16.23
N GLY A 36 -12.09 -5.50 17.54
CA GLY A 36 -12.95 -4.87 18.55
C GLY A 36 -13.95 -5.82 19.22
N ASP A 37 -14.01 -7.09 18.81
CA ASP A 37 -14.76 -8.13 19.51
C ASP A 37 -14.34 -8.23 20.99
N ALA A 38 -15.33 -8.43 21.87
CA ALA A 38 -15.08 -8.59 23.30
C ALA A 38 -14.11 -9.75 23.58
N GLN A 39 -13.09 -9.48 24.39
CA GLN A 39 -12.08 -10.46 24.83
C GLN A 39 -11.26 -11.09 23.69
N LYS A 40 -11.22 -10.48 22.50
CA LYS A 40 -10.36 -10.91 21.40
C LYS A 40 -9.38 -9.81 21.02
N LEU A 41 -8.11 -10.17 20.93
CA LEU A 41 -7.03 -9.26 20.54
C LEU A 41 -6.13 -9.97 19.55
N ALA A 42 -5.76 -9.27 18.48
CA ALA A 42 -4.73 -9.74 17.57
C ALA A 42 -3.37 -9.60 18.26
N ASP A 43 -2.56 -10.65 18.22
CA ASP A 43 -1.19 -10.56 18.69
C ASP A 43 -0.29 -9.82 17.67
N MET A 44 0.93 -9.47 18.10
CA MET A 44 1.86 -8.69 17.28
C MET A 44 2.26 -9.41 15.98
N HIS A 45 2.38 -10.74 15.98
CA HIS A 45 2.72 -11.50 14.78
C HIS A 45 1.56 -11.46 13.79
N GLN A 46 0.33 -11.68 14.25
CA GLN A 46 -0.87 -11.56 13.40
C GLN A 46 -0.99 -10.17 12.76
N ILE A 47 -0.68 -9.11 13.51
CA ILE A 47 -0.71 -7.73 12.98
C ILE A 47 0.37 -7.54 11.91
N VAL A 48 1.61 -7.95 12.20
CA VAL A 48 2.74 -7.81 11.26
C VAL A 48 2.48 -8.61 9.98
N ASP A 49 2.06 -9.86 10.11
CA ASP A 49 1.77 -10.76 8.98
C ASP A 49 0.64 -10.22 8.11
N TYR A 50 -0.40 -9.64 8.72
CA TYR A 50 -1.48 -9.01 7.96
C TYR A 50 -0.97 -7.80 7.16
N PHE A 51 -0.10 -6.95 7.74
CA PHE A 51 0.48 -5.83 7.00
C PHE A 51 1.38 -6.28 5.85
N TYR A 52 2.16 -7.36 6.00
CA TYR A 52 2.91 -7.93 4.87
C TYR A 52 1.99 -8.49 3.79
N LEU A 53 0.90 -9.16 4.16
CA LEU A 53 -0.12 -9.58 3.21
C LEU A 53 -0.70 -8.40 2.44
N LEU A 54 -0.96 -7.27 3.11
CA LEU A 54 -1.43 -6.06 2.43
C LEU A 54 -0.38 -5.48 1.48
N ASP A 55 0.89 -5.44 1.88
CA ASP A 55 2.01 -4.96 1.04
C ASP A 55 2.16 -5.76 -0.25
N GLU A 56 2.06 -7.09 -0.15
CA GLU A 56 2.20 -8.00 -1.29
C GLU A 56 1.01 -7.90 -2.27
N ASN A 57 -0.18 -7.53 -1.77
CA ASN A 57 -1.43 -7.64 -2.52
C ASN A 57 -2.12 -6.28 -2.79
N SER A 58 -1.51 -5.15 -2.43
CA SER A 58 -2.10 -3.81 -2.59
C SER A 58 -1.08 -2.80 -3.12
N ASP A 59 -1.45 -2.04 -4.15
CA ASP A 59 -0.66 -0.89 -4.64
C ASP A 59 -0.80 0.36 -3.75
N ARG A 60 -1.51 0.24 -2.63
CA ARG A 60 -1.84 1.33 -1.70
C ARG A 60 -1.16 1.21 -0.34
N VAL A 61 -0.46 0.11 -0.08
CA VAL A 61 0.24 -0.16 1.17
C VAL A 61 1.70 -0.42 0.83
N MET A 62 2.61 0.23 1.54
CA MET A 62 4.04 -0.03 1.48
C MET A 62 4.56 -0.29 2.89
N VAL A 63 5.06 -1.49 3.15
CA VAL A 63 5.61 -1.89 4.45
C VAL A 63 7.13 -1.88 4.41
N LYS A 64 7.73 -1.27 5.43
CA LYS A 64 9.18 -1.29 5.63
C LYS A 64 9.52 -1.74 7.03
N GLU A 65 10.38 -2.75 7.15
CA GLU A 65 11.04 -3.06 8.41
C GLU A 65 12.11 -1.99 8.69
N ILE A 66 11.99 -1.31 9.84
CA ILE A 66 12.90 -0.26 10.30
C ILE A 66 13.89 -0.74 11.37
N GLY A 67 13.77 -2.00 11.80
CA GLY A 67 14.63 -2.64 12.77
C GLY A 67 13.92 -3.79 13.48
N LYS A 68 14.44 -4.16 14.64
CA LYS A 68 13.82 -5.14 15.55
C LYS A 68 13.37 -4.47 16.85
N THR A 69 12.33 -5.01 17.48
CA THR A 69 11.92 -4.63 18.84
C THR A 69 12.89 -5.19 19.88
N THR A 70 12.72 -4.81 21.15
CA THR A 70 13.52 -5.35 22.27
C THR A 70 13.42 -6.87 22.39
N GLU A 71 12.28 -7.46 22.01
CA GLU A 71 12.06 -8.90 22.01
C GLU A 71 12.50 -9.58 20.70
N GLY A 72 13.12 -8.84 19.78
CA GLY A 72 13.63 -9.36 18.51
C GLY A 72 12.59 -9.46 17.40
N ASN A 73 11.35 -9.01 17.62
CA ASN A 73 10.29 -9.04 16.62
C ASN A 73 10.53 -7.96 15.53
N PRO A 74 10.07 -8.16 14.28
CA PRO A 74 10.13 -7.12 13.25
C PRO A 74 9.45 -5.83 13.72
N PHE A 75 10.15 -4.69 13.60
CA PHE A 75 9.55 -3.37 13.82
C PHE A 75 9.27 -2.74 12.47
N ILE A 76 7.99 -2.66 12.11
CA ILE A 76 7.54 -2.23 10.78
C ILE A 76 6.91 -0.84 10.79
N VAL A 77 6.99 -0.17 9.63
CA VAL A 77 6.21 1.03 9.30
C VAL A 77 5.40 0.73 8.05
N ALA A 78 4.08 0.85 8.14
CA ALA A 78 3.18 0.77 6.99
C ALA A 78 2.80 2.17 6.51
N THR A 79 3.13 2.49 5.27
CA THR A 79 2.70 3.74 4.61
C THR A 79 1.50 3.44 3.72
N ILE A 80 0.36 4.07 4.02
CA ILE A 80 -0.91 3.83 3.31
C ILE A 80 -1.28 5.09 2.52
N SER A 81 -1.42 4.97 1.20
CA SER A 81 -1.82 6.09 0.34
C SER A 81 -2.40 5.63 -1.00
N SER A 82 -2.50 6.53 -1.98
CA SER A 82 -2.70 6.13 -3.38
C SER A 82 -1.37 5.67 -3.98
N ALA A 83 -1.42 4.78 -4.98
CA ALA A 83 -0.22 4.34 -5.70
C ALA A 83 0.62 5.52 -6.23
N GLY A 84 -0.05 6.51 -6.84
CA GLY A 84 0.63 7.72 -7.32
C GLY A 84 1.34 8.52 -6.22
N ASN A 85 0.78 8.54 -4.99
CA ASN A 85 1.47 9.17 -3.87
C ASN A 85 2.68 8.36 -3.40
N LEU A 86 2.56 7.03 -3.35
CA LEU A 86 3.65 6.13 -2.95
C LEU A 86 4.82 6.19 -3.94
N CYS A 87 4.55 6.25 -5.25
CA CYS A 87 5.57 6.49 -6.27
C CYS A 87 6.31 7.83 -6.09
N ASN A 88 5.69 8.80 -5.42
CA ASN A 88 6.26 10.13 -5.14
C ASN A 88 6.60 10.34 -3.66
N LEU A 89 6.71 9.26 -2.88
CA LEU A 89 6.82 9.35 -1.42
C LEU A 89 8.03 10.17 -0.96
N ASP A 90 9.19 9.99 -1.60
CA ASP A 90 10.40 10.74 -1.24
C ASP A 90 10.27 12.23 -1.52
N ARG A 91 9.53 12.63 -2.57
CA ARG A 91 9.19 14.05 -2.81
C ARG A 91 8.40 14.61 -1.63
N TYR A 92 7.37 13.90 -1.18
CA TYR A 92 6.55 14.36 -0.06
C TYR A 92 7.30 14.36 1.27
N LYS A 93 8.19 13.38 1.51
CA LYS A 93 9.10 13.39 2.65
C LYS A 93 10.03 14.61 2.64
N ASN A 94 10.59 14.96 1.47
CA ASN A 94 11.42 16.15 1.34
C ASN A 94 10.63 17.44 1.60
N TYR A 95 9.39 17.56 1.11
CA TYR A 95 8.52 18.68 1.43
C TYR A 95 8.28 18.83 2.94
N GLN A 96 8.00 17.74 3.65
CA GLN A 96 7.85 17.78 5.11
C GLN A 96 9.14 18.24 5.80
N GLN A 97 10.31 17.78 5.34
CA GLN A 97 11.61 18.20 5.90
C GLN A 97 11.91 19.68 5.67
N LEU A 98 11.57 20.22 4.50
CA LEU A 98 11.75 21.65 4.19
C LEU A 98 10.80 22.53 5.01
N LEU A 99 9.54 22.13 5.14
CA LEU A 99 8.58 22.85 5.99
C LEU A 99 8.95 22.78 7.48
N ALA A 100 9.57 21.69 7.93
CA ALA A 100 10.00 21.52 9.32
C ALA A 100 11.20 22.42 9.71
N ASP A 101 12.04 22.83 8.74
CA ASP A 101 13.16 23.75 8.98
C ASP A 101 13.03 25.00 8.09
N PRO A 102 12.29 26.04 8.54
CA PRO A 102 11.98 27.22 7.74
C PRO A 102 13.22 28.06 7.38
N ARG A 103 14.39 27.79 7.97
CA ARG A 103 15.66 28.47 7.61
C ARG A 103 16.20 28.03 6.25
N LYS A 104 15.70 26.92 5.70
CA LYS A 104 16.16 26.33 4.43
C LYS A 104 15.36 26.78 3.22
N ILE A 105 14.25 27.49 3.41
CA ILE A 105 13.34 27.91 2.35
C ILE A 105 12.85 29.34 2.56
N THR A 106 12.43 29.97 1.47
CA THR A 106 11.74 31.27 1.45
C THR A 106 10.23 31.09 1.70
N ALA A 107 9.53 32.18 1.97
CA ALA A 107 8.07 32.16 2.13
C ALA A 107 7.37 31.70 0.83
N GLU A 108 7.84 32.15 -0.33
CA GLU A 108 7.31 31.77 -1.63
C GLU A 108 7.49 30.28 -1.92
N GLN A 109 8.64 29.72 -1.53
CA GLN A 109 8.88 28.27 -1.61
C GLN A 109 7.99 27.50 -0.65
N ALA A 110 7.77 28.00 0.57
CA ALA A 110 6.86 27.38 1.53
C ALA A 110 5.42 27.33 0.97
N ASP A 111 4.92 28.43 0.41
CA ASP A 111 3.59 28.50 -0.20
C ASP A 111 3.45 27.53 -1.38
N ALA A 112 4.48 27.42 -2.23
CA ALA A 112 4.49 26.45 -3.32
C ALA A 112 4.43 25.00 -2.80
N ILE A 113 5.17 24.69 -1.74
CA ILE A 113 5.17 23.37 -1.10
C ILE A 113 3.82 23.08 -0.45
N VAL A 114 3.20 24.03 0.24
CA VAL A 114 1.86 23.86 0.87
C VAL A 114 0.80 23.53 -0.19
N ASN A 115 0.83 24.19 -1.35
CA ASN A 115 -0.11 23.94 -2.44
C ASN A 115 0.07 22.57 -3.12
N GLN A 116 1.30 22.04 -3.16
CA GLN A 116 1.62 20.77 -3.83
C GLN A 116 1.72 19.58 -2.88
N GLY A 117 1.88 19.85 -1.59
CA GLY A 117 2.11 18.89 -0.54
C GLY A 117 0.89 18.02 -0.25
N LYS A 118 1.12 17.03 0.61
CA LYS A 118 0.07 16.18 1.16
C LYS A 118 0.11 16.28 2.68
N THR A 119 -1.06 16.29 3.30
CA THR A 119 -1.18 16.10 4.75
C THR A 119 -0.71 14.69 5.10
N VAL A 120 0.21 14.61 6.06
CA VAL A 120 0.74 13.35 6.57
C VAL A 120 0.23 13.19 8.00
N VAL A 121 -0.38 12.04 8.29
CA VAL A 121 -0.80 11.67 9.65
C VAL A 121 0.03 10.46 10.05
N MET A 122 0.73 10.57 11.18
CA MET A 122 1.42 9.44 11.79
C MET A 122 0.54 8.88 12.89
N ILE A 123 0.21 7.60 12.79
CA ILE A 123 -0.53 6.87 13.82
C ILE A 123 0.48 5.93 14.48
N ASN A 124 0.69 6.09 15.78
CA ASN A 124 1.47 5.15 16.58
C ASN A 124 0.52 4.36 17.49
N CYS A 125 0.69 3.04 17.57
CA CYS A 125 -0.13 2.17 18.40
C CYS A 125 0.38 2.12 19.85
N SER A 126 0.65 3.28 20.44
CA SER A 126 1.00 3.39 21.85
C SER A 126 -0.27 3.65 22.66
N LEU A 127 -0.96 2.58 23.04
CA LEU A 127 -1.83 2.59 24.22
C LEU A 127 -0.92 2.32 25.43
N HIS A 128 -1.00 3.20 26.43
CA HIS A 128 -0.29 3.05 27.70
C HIS A 128 -1.28 2.88 28.85
#